data_AF-A0A3N9NQ52-F1
#
_entry.id   AF-A0A3N9NQ52-F1
#
_cell.length_a   1.000
_cell.length_b   1.000
_cell.length_c   1.000
_cell.angle_alpha   90.00
_cell.angle_beta   90.00
_cell.angle_gamma   90.00
#
_symmetry.space_group_name_H-M   'P 1'
#
loop_
_entity.id
_entity.type
_entity.pdbx_description
1 polymer ?
#
loop_
_entity_poly.entity_id
_entity_poly.type
_entity_poly.pdbx_seq_one_letter_code
_entity_poly.pdbx_strand_id
1 'polypeptide(L)' 'MADEIMTIEEVAAYLRLKPQTIYTWAQEGKIPAAKLGNQWRFKRSVIDRWFNQHIDDRFNDLLKEEKDQ' A
#
# COMPACT_ATOMS: atom_id res chain seq x y z
N MET A 1 6.21 -14.74 -6.61
CA MET A 1 6.39 -13.69 -7.64
C MET A 1 7.12 -12.52 -7.00
N ALA A 2 8.04 -11.87 -7.70
CA ALA A 2 8.96 -10.89 -7.13
C ALA A 2 8.23 -9.78 -6.35
N ASP A 3 8.65 -9.54 -5.11
CA ASP A 3 8.13 -8.45 -4.27
C ASP A 3 8.64 -7.12 -4.82
N GLU A 4 7.83 -6.51 -5.69
CA GLU A 4 8.19 -5.30 -6.41
C GLU A 4 8.23 -4.08 -5.47
N ILE A 5 9.29 -3.28 -5.59
CA ILE A 5 9.47 -2.02 -4.88
C ILE A 5 8.95 -0.88 -5.77
N MET A 6 7.90 -0.21 -5.31
CA MET A 6 7.26 0.91 -5.99
C MET A 6 7.78 2.26 -5.49
N THR A 7 7.72 3.25 -6.37
CA THR A 7 7.80 4.70 -6.12
C THR A 7 6.46 5.26 -5.64
N ILE A 8 6.44 6.55 -5.29
CA ILE A 8 5.20 7.29 -5.03
C ILE A 8 4.28 7.29 -6.24
N GLU A 9 4.83 7.49 -7.45
CA GLU A 9 4.04 7.57 -8.68
C GLU A 9 3.38 6.23 -9.01
N GLU A 10 4.10 5.12 -8.82
CA GLU A 10 3.58 3.77 -9.02
C GLU A 10 2.50 3.42 -7.99
N VAL A 11 2.69 3.74 -6.70
CA VAL A 11 1.65 3.55 -5.68
C VAL A 11 0.42 4.40 -5.97
N ALA A 12 0.61 5.64 -6.41
CA ALA A 12 -0.47 6.53 -6.77
C ALA A 12 -1.27 6.00 -7.97
N ALA A 13 -0.58 5.52 -9.01
CA ALA A 13 -1.21 4.87 -10.14
C ALA A 13 -1.94 3.58 -9.72
N TYR A 14 -1.33 2.79 -8.83
CA TYR A 14 -1.88 1.53 -8.34
C TYR A 14 -3.19 1.74 -7.55
N LEU A 15 -3.17 2.65 -6.59
CA LEU A 15 -4.33 2.97 -5.74
C LEU A 15 -5.31 3.97 -6.40
N ARG A 16 -5.02 4.42 -7.63
CA ARG A 16 -5.79 5.46 -8.35
C ARG A 16 -5.94 6.76 -7.56
N LEU A 17 -4.87 7.18 -6.89
CA LEU A 17 -4.78 8.41 -6.12
C LEU A 17 -3.82 9.41 -6.77
N LYS A 18 -3.82 10.65 -6.26
CA LYS A 18 -2.83 11.66 -6.67
C LYS A 18 -1.48 11.35 -5.98
N PRO A 19 -0.33 11.51 -6.65
CA PRO A 19 0.99 11.33 -6.04
C PRO A 19 1.20 12.17 -4.78
N GLN A 20 0.64 13.37 -4.74
CA GLN A 20 0.69 14.25 -3.57
C GLN A 20 0.02 13.62 -2.34
N THR A 21 -1.09 12.90 -2.51
CA THR A 21 -1.76 12.19 -1.41
C THR A 21 -0.86 11.10 -0.83
N ILE A 22 -0.22 10.30 -1.69
CA ILE A 22 0.71 9.24 -1.28
C ILE A 22 1.93 9.84 -0.58
N TYR A 23 2.47 10.95 -1.10
CA TYR A 23 3.58 11.66 -0.47
C TYR A 23 3.23 12.13 0.94
N THR A 24 2.09 12.81 1.10
CA THR A 24 1.61 13.28 2.41
C THR A 24 1.40 12.13 3.37
N TRP A 25 0.74 11.05 2.94
CA TRP A 25 0.56 9.87 3.79
C TRP A 25 1.87 9.20 4.19
N ALA A 26 2.86 9.16 3.31
CA ALA A 26 4.18 8.60 3.64
C ALA A 26 4.90 9.49 4.67
N GLN A 27 4.82 10.81 4.53
CA GLN A 27 5.35 11.75 5.53
C GLN A 27 4.64 11.64 6.89
N GLU A 28 3.32 11.47 6.88
CA GLU A 28 2.50 11.33 8.09
C GLU A 28 2.54 9.92 8.70
N GLY A 29 3.18 8.95 8.03
CA GLY A 29 3.21 7.55 8.47
C GLY A 29 1.87 6.81 8.35
N LYS A 30 0.93 7.32 7.55
CA LYS A 30 -0.40 6.72 7.33
C LYS A 30 -0.38 5.54 6.35
N ILE A 31 0.59 5.53 5.44
CA ILE A 31 0.83 4.45 4.48
C ILE A 31 2.21 3.85 4.74
N PRO A 32 2.36 2.51 4.74
CA PRO A 32 3.62 1.86 5.05
C PRO A 32 4.65 2.13 3.94
N ALA A 33 5.73 2.82 4.30
CA ALA A 33 6.77 3.25 3.37
C ALA A 33 8.15 3.18 4.03
N ALA A 34 9.19 2.93 3.23
CA ALA A 34 10.58 3.07 3.62
C ALA A 34 11.18 4.33 2.99
N LYS A 35 11.85 5.15 3.78
CA LYS A 35 12.60 6.31 3.27
C LYS A 35 14.05 5.90 3.04
N LEU A 36 14.45 5.83 1.77
CA LEU A 36 15.81 5.49 1.35
C LEU A 36 16.44 6.73 0.71
N GLY A 37 17.27 7.44 1.49
CA GLY A 37 17.78 8.75 1.13
C GLY A 37 16.65 9.78 0.99
N ASN A 38 16.54 10.38 -0.20
CA ASN A 38 15.50 11.36 -0.53
C ASN A 38 14.27 10.73 -1.24
N GLN A 39 14.21 9.41 -1.36
CA GLN A 39 13.11 8.74 -2.05
C GLN A 39 12.31 7.87 -1.10
N TRP A 40 10.99 7.86 -1.31
CA TRP A 40 10.07 6.93 -0.66
C TRP A 40 9.91 5.67 -1.50
N ARG A 41 9.94 4.52 -0.84
CA ARG A 41 9.82 3.20 -1.46
C ARG A 41 8.78 2.37 -0.73
N PHE A 42 8.02 1.60 -1.51
CA PHE A 42 6.87 0.85 -1.02
C PHE A 42 6.95 -0.57 -1.54
N LYS A 43 6.85 -1.57 -0.65
CA LYS A 43 6.72 -2.96 -1.08
C LYS A 43 5.28 -3.22 -1.50
N ARG A 44 5.06 -3.75 -2.70
CA ARG A 44 3.70 -4.05 -3.21
C ARG A 44 2.90 -4.93 -2.27
N SER A 45 3.49 -6.03 -1.79
CA SER A 45 2.81 -6.94 -0.86
C SER A 45 2.41 -6.28 0.47
N VAL A 46 3.13 -5.23 0.89
CA VAL A 46 2.81 -4.48 2.11
C VAL A 46 1.67 -3.50 1.84
N ILE A 47 1.67 -2.84 0.68
CA ILE A 47 0.59 -1.94 0.26
C ILE A 47 -0.72 -2.70 0.07
N ASP A 48 -0.67 -3.91 -0.52
CA ASP A 48 -1.85 -4.77 -0.67
C ASP A 48 -2.46 -5.12 0.70
N ARG A 49 -1.62 -5.56 1.65
CA ARG A 49 -2.08 -5.85 3.02
C ARG A 49 -2.65 -4.61 3.71
N TRP A 50 -1.99 -3.48 3.57
CA TRP A 50 -2.46 -2.21 4.13
C TRP A 50 -3.79 -1.78 3.53
N PHE A 51 -3.95 -1.89 2.21
CA PHE A 51 -5.20 -1.57 1.54
C PHE A 51 -6.35 -2.47 2.03
N ASN A 52 -6.09 -3.77 2.17
CA ASN A 52 -7.07 -4.72 2.70
C ASN A 52 -7.50 -4.41 4.13
N GLN A 53 -6.64 -3.80 4.95
CA GLN A 53 -7.00 -3.34 6.31
C GLN A 53 -7.89 -2.09 6.31
N HIS A 54 -8.01 -1.38 5.19
CA HIS A 54 -8.85 -0.20 5.03
C HIS A 54 -10.19 -0.51 4.34
N ILE A 55 -10.42 -1.77 3.96
CA ILE A 55 -11.72 -2.23 3.51
C ILE A 55 -12.66 -2.24 4.73
N ASP A 56 -13.88 -1.75 4.53
CA ASP A 56 -14.90 -1.68 5.58
C ASP A 56 -15.12 -3.05 6.22
N ASP A 57 -15.21 -3.07 7.56
CA ASP A 57 -15.25 -4.30 8.35
C ASP A 57 -16.37 -5.26 7.93
N ARG A 58 -17.46 -4.73 7.34
CA ARG A 58 -18.58 -5.54 6.81
C ARG A 58 -18.18 -6.48 5.68
N PHE A 59 -17.05 -6.23 5.02
CA PHE A 59 -16.53 -7.08 3.94
C PHE A 59 -15.30 -7.90 4.36
N ASN A 60 -14.90 -7.85 5.64
CA ASN A 60 -13.70 -8.56 6.11
C ASN A 60 -13.78 -10.08 5.92
N ASP A 61 -14.99 -10.67 5.97
CA ASP A 61 -15.14 -12.11 5.82
C ASP A 61 -14.82 -12.59 4.40
N LEU A 62 -15.02 -11.76 3.37
CA LEU A 62 -14.63 -12.06 1.98
C LEU A 62 -13.11 -12.08 1.78
N LEU A 63 -12.36 -11.39 2.65
CA LEU A 63 -10.90 -11.30 2.57
C LEU A 63 -10.20 -12.45 3.32
N LYS A 64 -10.93 -13.19 4.17
CA LYS A 64 -10.38 -14.28 4.99
C LYS A 64 -10.27 -15.62 4.24
N GLU A 65 -11.00 -15.79 3.14
CA GLU A 65 -11.18 -17.09 2.48
C GLU A 65 -9.97 -17.57 1.64
N GLU A 66 -8.93 -16.76 1.45
CA GLU A 66 -7.78 -17.14 0.58
C GLU A 66 -6.53 -17.70 1.32
N LYS A 67 -6.61 -18.03 2.61
CA LYS A 67 -5.42 -18.46 3.39
C LYS A 67 -5.34 -19.93 3.79
N ASP A 68 -6.24 -20.78 3.31
CA ASP A 68 -6.18 -22.23 3.54
C ASP A 68 -5.78 -22.96 2.25
N GLN A 69 -4.50 -22.83 1.86
CA GLN A 69 -3.80 -23.83 1.03
C GLN A 69 -2.29 -23.80 1.29
#